data_AF-A0A353GKH0-F1
#
_entry.id   AF-A0A353GKH0-F1
#
_cell.length_a   1.000
_cell.length_b   1.000
_cell.length_c   1.000
_cell.angle_alpha   90.00
_cell.angle_beta   90.00
_cell.angle_gamma   90.00
#
_symmetry.space_group_name_H-M   'P 1'
#
loop_
_entity.id
_entity.type
_entity.pdbx_description
1 polymer ?
#
loop_
_entity_poly.entity_id
_entity_poly.type
_entity_poly.pdbx_seq_one_letter_code
_entity_poly.pdbx_strand_id
1 'polypeptide(L)'
;MKKKFILGSILIATLLLGVACSSTSTATNFNGLTTPNGKPIAHQSTSNVALHLLFSTPLWGDATLEGTVADFTDAAKQGGAKKVSIVQSSVTTWWFIFPPFTLVLAPVTSNVAGDVLP
;
A
#
# COMPACT_ATOMS: atom_id res chain seq x y z
N MET A 1 18.41 -28.50 19.72
CA MET A 1 18.68 -27.11 19.29
C MET A 1 18.43 -26.87 17.80
N LYS A 2 18.93 -27.72 16.89
CA LYS A 2 18.76 -27.57 15.42
C LYS A 2 17.31 -27.43 14.94
N LYS A 3 16.37 -28.23 15.46
CA LYS A 3 14.94 -28.18 15.08
C LYS A 3 14.23 -26.86 15.46
N LYS A 4 14.59 -26.24 16.59
CA LYS A 4 14.03 -24.94 17.01
C LYS A 4 14.54 -23.78 16.14
N PHE A 5 15.78 -23.90 15.66
CA PHE A 5 16.40 -22.93 14.76
C PHE A 5 15.79 -22.98 13.35
N ILE A 6 15.53 -24.18 12.83
CA ILE A 6 14.86 -24.38 11.54
C ILE A 6 13.43 -23.84 11.58
N LEU A 7 12.68 -24.09 12.66
CA LEU A 7 11.32 -23.59 12.81
C LEU A 7 11.27 -22.05 12.89
N GLY A 8 12.22 -21.43 13.58
CA GLY A 8 12.35 -19.97 13.64
C GLY A 8 12.72 -19.35 12.28
N SER A 9 13.61 -20.00 11.52
CA SER A 9 14.03 -19.52 10.20
C SER A 9 12.92 -19.61 9.15
N ILE A 10 12.07 -20.64 9.22
CA ILE A 10 10.92 -20.78 8.33
C ILE A 10 9.87 -19.71 8.63
N LEU A 11 9.58 -19.45 9.91
CA LEU A 11 8.60 -18.43 10.32
C LEU A 11 8.99 -17.02 9.88
N ILE A 12 10.29 -16.70 9.95
CA ILE A 12 10.83 -15.42 9.48
C ILE A 12 10.76 -15.31 7.95
N ALA A 13 11.08 -16.39 7.24
CA ALA A 13 11.00 -16.42 5.77
C ALA A 13 9.56 -16.26 5.26
N THR A 14 8.55 -16.87 5.91
CA THR A 14 7.14 -16.66 5.53
C THR A 14 6.63 -15.27 5.85
N LEU A 15 7.09 -14.64 6.93
CA LEU A 15 6.72 -13.26 7.25
C LEU A 15 7.26 -12.25 6.21
N LEU A 16 8.43 -12.56 5.63
CA LEU A 16 9.08 -11.74 4.58
C LEU A 16 8.47 -11.93 3.19
N LEU A 17 7.60 -12.92 2.96
CA LEU A 17 6.95 -13.12 1.65
C LEU A 17 5.71 -12.24 1.43
N GLY A 18 5.23 -11.53 2.47
CA GLY A 18 4.03 -10.69 2.41
C GLY A 18 4.27 -9.21 2.06
N VAL A 19 5.51 -8.77 1.87
CA VAL A 19 5.88 -7.34 1.79
C VAL A 19 5.97 -6.77 0.37
N ALA A 20 5.30 -7.36 -0.62
CA ALA A 20 5.28 -6.85 -2.00
C ALA A 20 3.87 -6.92 -2.62
N CYS A 21 2.85 -6.65 -1.81
CA CYS A 21 1.45 -6.74 -2.23
C CYS A 21 0.84 -5.34 -2.28
N SER A 22 0.08 -5.07 -3.35
CA SER A 22 -0.85 -3.95 -3.41
C SER A 22 -2.24 -4.45 -3.04
N SER A 23 -2.93 -3.72 -2.18
CA SER A 23 -4.29 -4.02 -1.74
C SER A 23 -5.19 -2.84 -2.01
N THR A 24 -6.32 -3.08 -2.68
CA THR A 24 -7.30 -2.03 -2.99
C THR A 24 -8.64 -2.35 -2.32
N SER A 25 -9.21 -1.36 -1.64
CA SER A 25 -10.52 -1.42 -1.01
C SER A 25 -11.43 -0.33 -1.59
N THR A 26 -12.72 -0.62 -1.73
CA THR A 26 -13.70 0.28 -2.36
C THR A 26 -14.95 0.43 -1.50
N ALA A 27 -15.46 1.65 -1.37
CA ALA A 27 -16.72 1.97 -0.72
C ALA A 27 -17.64 2.73 -1.68
N THR A 28 -18.87 2.24 -1.89
CA THR A 28 -19.82 2.82 -2.86
C THR A 28 -21.00 3.53 -2.20
N ASN A 29 -21.17 3.38 -0.89
CA ASN A 29 -22.25 4.02 -0.16
C ASN A 29 -21.85 5.42 0.32
N PHE A 30 -22.28 6.43 -0.43
CA PHE A 30 -22.13 7.84 -0.08
C PHE A 30 -23.35 8.42 0.65
N ASN A 31 -24.30 7.58 1.10
CA ASN A 31 -25.54 8.00 1.78
C ASN A 31 -26.33 9.08 1.02
N GLY A 32 -26.37 8.99 -0.31
CA GLY A 32 -27.06 9.96 -1.17
C GLY A 32 -26.32 11.28 -1.40
N LEU A 33 -25.15 11.48 -0.80
CA LEU A 33 -24.31 12.66 -1.02
C LEU A 33 -23.51 12.54 -2.32
N THR A 34 -23.19 13.70 -2.90
CA THR A 34 -22.34 13.82 -4.09
C THR A 34 -21.01 14.46 -3.71
N THR A 35 -19.99 14.27 -4.55
CA THR A 35 -18.67 14.91 -4.36
C THR A 35 -18.61 16.20 -5.19
N PRO A 36 -17.65 17.11 -4.93
CA PRO A 36 -17.50 18.34 -5.71
C PRO A 36 -17.36 18.12 -7.23
N ASN A 37 -16.95 16.91 -7.63
CA ASN A 37 -16.73 16.51 -9.01
C ASN A 37 -17.88 15.68 -9.61
N GLY A 38 -19.01 15.56 -8.90
CA GLY A 38 -20.19 14.82 -9.34
C GLY A 38 -20.49 13.59 -8.50
N LYS A 39 -21.18 12.61 -9.09
CA LYS A 39 -21.48 11.34 -8.40
C LYS A 39 -20.32 10.37 -8.61
N PRO A 40 -19.55 10.01 -7.57
CA PRO A 40 -18.49 9.02 -7.68
C PRO A 40 -19.05 7.62 -7.94
N ILE A 41 -18.28 6.79 -8.65
CA ILE A 41 -18.53 5.35 -8.78
C ILE A 41 -18.26 4.67 -7.43
N ALA A 42 -17.13 5.01 -6.82
CA ALA A 42 -16.69 4.51 -5.53
C ALA A 42 -15.67 5.46 -4.90
N HIS A 43 -15.47 5.34 -3.60
CA HIS A 43 -14.27 5.80 -2.91
C HIS A 43 -13.32 4.61 -2.87
N GLN A 44 -12.12 4.76 -3.42
CA GLN A 44 -11.11 3.72 -3.51
C GLN A 44 -9.95 4.06 -2.58
N SER A 45 -9.34 3.05 -1.97
CA SER A 45 -8.14 3.17 -1.16
C SER A 45 -7.18 2.05 -1.52
N THR A 46 -6.02 2.41 -2.06
CA THR A 46 -4.97 1.48 -2.49
C THR A 46 -3.77 1.61 -1.57
N SER A 47 -3.34 0.50 -0.99
CA SER A 47 -2.19 0.44 -0.08
C SER A 47 -1.14 -0.52 -0.58
N ASN A 48 0.11 -0.07 -0.60
CA ASN A 48 1.25 -0.90 -0.96
C ASN A 48 2.17 -1.07 0.25
N VAL A 49 2.84 -2.21 0.26
CA VAL A 49 3.90 -2.53 1.24
C VAL A 49 5.17 -2.84 0.45
N ALA A 50 6.29 -2.33 0.94
CA ALA A 50 7.62 -2.59 0.42
C ALA A 50 8.64 -2.71 1.55
N LEU A 51 9.82 -3.22 1.22
CA LEU A 51 10.99 -3.25 2.09
C LEU A 51 12.07 -2.34 1.51
N HIS A 52 12.51 -1.34 2.26
CA HIS A 52 13.56 -0.42 1.86
C HIS A 52 14.87 -0.70 2.60
N LEU A 53 15.98 -0.65 1.87
CA LEU A 53 17.32 -0.54 2.43
C LEU A 53 17.58 0.92 2.80
N LEU A 54 18.05 1.15 4.04
CA LEU A 54 18.48 2.46 4.54
C LEU A 54 17.45 3.57 4.20
N PHE A 55 16.17 3.26 4.41
CA PHE A 55 15.00 4.13 4.23
C PHE A 55 14.67 4.60 2.80
N SER A 56 15.59 4.44 1.85
CA SER A 56 15.50 5.12 0.55
C SER A 56 15.41 4.17 -0.63
N THR A 57 16.13 3.04 -0.59
CA THR A 57 16.26 2.16 -1.75
C THR A 57 15.27 1.01 -1.63
N PRO A 58 14.24 0.91 -2.49
CA PRO A 58 13.34 -0.23 -2.47
C PRO A 58 14.11 -1.50 -2.84
N LEU A 59 14.17 -2.46 -1.90
CA LEU A 59 14.75 -3.78 -2.14
C LEU A 59 13.71 -4.77 -2.66
N TRP A 60 12.47 -4.65 -2.19
CA TRP A 60 11.39 -5.55 -2.54
C TRP A 60 10.04 -4.84 -2.47
N GLY A 61 9.24 -4.96 -3.53
CA GLY A 61 7.97 -4.27 -3.67
C GLY A 61 8.16 -2.80 -4.07
N ASP A 62 7.05 -2.12 -4.31
CA ASP A 62 7.02 -0.69 -4.57
C ASP A 62 5.94 -0.04 -3.71
N ALA A 63 6.39 0.65 -2.66
CA ALA A 63 5.55 1.50 -1.80
C ALA A 63 5.94 2.98 -1.96
N THR A 64 6.51 3.34 -3.11
CA THR A 64 6.66 4.75 -3.48
C THR A 64 5.29 5.36 -3.72
N LEU A 65 5.18 6.67 -3.49
CA LEU A 65 3.93 7.37 -3.78
C LEU A 65 3.55 7.23 -5.26
N GLU A 66 4.52 7.33 -6.16
CA GLU A 66 4.30 7.20 -7.61
C GLU A 66 3.76 5.82 -7.98
N GLY A 67 4.40 4.74 -7.52
CA GLY A 67 3.92 3.38 -7.76
C GLY A 67 2.53 3.13 -7.18
N THR A 68 2.25 3.67 -5.99
CA THR A 68 0.93 3.52 -5.35
C THR A 68 -0.16 4.30 -6.09
N VAL A 69 0.17 5.47 -6.62
CA VAL A 69 -0.74 6.24 -7.49
C VAL A 69 -0.98 5.48 -8.79
N ALA A 70 0.06 4.89 -9.39
CA ALA A 70 -0.09 4.06 -10.58
C ALA A 70 -1.05 2.89 -10.32
N ASP A 71 -0.82 2.10 -9.27
CA ASP A 71 -1.69 0.99 -8.88
C ASP A 71 -3.12 1.43 -8.58
N PHE A 72 -3.28 2.57 -7.88
CA PHE A 72 -4.58 3.17 -7.62
C PHE A 72 -5.31 3.51 -8.93
N THR A 73 -4.64 4.18 -9.86
CA THR A 73 -5.24 4.60 -11.14
C THR A 73 -5.52 3.41 -12.06
N ASP A 74 -4.68 2.37 -12.03
CA ASP A 74 -4.90 1.16 -12.81
C ASP A 74 -6.11 0.39 -12.29
N ALA A 75 -6.25 0.22 -10.97
CA ALA A 75 -7.44 -0.37 -10.37
C ALA A 75 -8.71 0.45 -10.65
N ALA A 76 -8.62 1.79 -10.58
CA ALA A 76 -9.73 2.67 -10.91
C ALA A 76 -10.17 2.53 -12.38
N LYS A 77 -9.19 2.46 -13.30
CA LYS A 77 -9.41 2.29 -14.74
C LYS A 77 -10.03 0.93 -15.06
N GLN A 78 -9.57 -0.13 -14.40
CA GLN A 78 -10.18 -1.48 -14.49
C GLN A 78 -11.63 -1.48 -13.99
N GLY A 79 -11.94 -0.68 -12.97
CA GLY A 79 -13.29 -0.42 -12.47
C GLY A 79 -14.16 0.49 -13.35
N GLY A 80 -13.64 0.95 -14.50
CA GLY A 80 -14.39 1.76 -15.47
C GLY A 80 -14.31 3.27 -15.25
N ALA A 81 -13.49 3.75 -14.33
CA ALA A 81 -13.32 5.18 -14.08
C ALA A 81 -12.67 5.90 -15.28
N LYS A 82 -13.06 7.17 -15.50
CA LYS A 82 -12.42 8.07 -16.48
C LYS A 82 -11.65 9.19 -15.81
N LYS A 83 -11.99 9.50 -14.57
CA LYS A 83 -11.34 10.52 -13.75
C LYS A 83 -11.17 10.00 -12.33
N VAL A 84 -10.19 10.55 -11.64
CA VAL A 84 -9.95 10.27 -10.22
C VAL A 84 -9.73 11.58 -9.48
N SER A 85 -10.11 11.61 -8.21
CA SER A 85 -9.86 12.72 -7.29
C SER A 85 -9.18 12.16 -6.06
N ILE A 86 -7.86 12.26 -5.99
CA ILE A 86 -7.09 11.81 -4.82
C ILE A 86 -7.37 12.77 -3.67
N VAL A 87 -7.82 12.21 -2.54
CA VAL A 87 -8.19 12.95 -1.32
C VAL A 87 -7.09 12.84 -0.29
N GLN A 88 -6.43 11.69 -0.21
CA GLN A 88 -5.40 11.41 0.78
C GLN A 88 -4.28 10.59 0.15
N SER A 89 -3.05 10.97 0.48
CA SER A 89 -1.87 10.19 0.21
C SER A 89 -0.99 10.16 1.45
N SER A 90 -0.46 9.00 1.79
CA SER A 90 0.49 8.85 2.90
C SER A 90 1.58 7.85 2.54
N VAL A 91 2.78 8.09 3.05
CA VAL A 91 3.92 7.16 2.99
C VAL A 91 4.55 7.14 4.37
N THR A 92 4.72 5.94 4.93
CA THR A 92 5.26 5.74 6.26
C THR A 92 6.42 4.75 6.18
N THR A 93 7.58 5.18 6.67
CA THR A 93 8.75 4.33 6.85
C THR A 93 8.82 3.87 8.30
N TRP A 94 8.67 2.58 8.54
CA TRP A 94 8.52 1.97 9.86
C TRP A 94 9.86 1.63 10.53
N TRP A 95 10.79 2.57 10.50
CA TRP A 95 12.16 2.39 11.03
C TRP A 95 12.23 2.19 12.55
N PHE A 96 11.16 2.53 13.26
CA PHE A 96 11.09 2.53 14.73
C PHE A 96 10.45 1.27 15.31
N ILE A 97 9.90 0.38 14.48
CA ILE A 97 9.18 -0.81 14.98
C ILE A 97 10.14 -1.81 15.65
N PHE A 98 11.34 -2.01 15.09
CA PHE A 98 12.28 -3.00 15.63
C PHE A 98 13.75 -2.62 15.41
N PRO A 99 14.28 -1.63 16.15
CA PRO A 99 15.70 -1.31 16.11
C PRO A 99 16.55 -2.45 16.68
N PRO A 100 17.78 -2.69 16.18
CA PRO A 100 18.47 -1.93 15.13
C PRO A 100 18.18 -2.43 13.70
N PHE A 101 17.48 -3.55 13.52
CA PHE A 101 17.28 -4.18 12.21
C PHE A 101 16.51 -3.28 11.23
N THR A 102 15.45 -2.63 11.72
CA THR A 102 14.62 -1.71 10.93
C THR A 102 15.31 -0.39 10.56
N LEU A 103 16.51 -0.13 11.09
CA LEU A 103 17.36 0.97 10.62
C LEU A 103 18.07 0.63 9.30
N VAL A 104 18.30 -0.66 9.04
CA VAL A 104 18.92 -1.14 7.80
C VAL A 104 17.86 -1.59 6.81
N LEU A 105 16.88 -2.38 7.27
CA LEU A 105 15.79 -2.92 6.47
C LEU A 105 14.45 -2.43 7.02
N ALA A 106 13.99 -1.30 6.52
CA ALA A 106 12.78 -0.65 6.98
C ALA A 106 11.57 -1.09 6.15
N PRO A 107 10.47 -1.57 6.76
CA PRO A 107 9.21 -1.71 6.05
C PRO A 107 8.70 -0.31 5.68
N VAL A 108 8.18 -0.17 4.48
CA VAL A 108 7.52 1.05 4.01
C VAL A 108 6.11 0.70 3.59
N THR A 109 5.15 1.51 4.02
CA THR A 109 3.77 1.40 3.58
C THR A 109 3.34 2.71 2.97
N SER A 110 2.63 2.63 1.87
CA SER A 110 1.99 3.78 1.23
C SER A 110 0.51 3.53 1.11
N ASN A 111 -0.27 4.61 1.10
CA ASN A 111 -1.69 4.57 0.88
C ASN A 111 -2.11 5.78 0.03
N VAL A 112 -2.91 5.52 -0.99
CA VAL A 112 -3.58 6.53 -1.82
C VAL A 112 -5.07 6.25 -1.79
N ALA A 113 -5.84 7.22 -1.32
CA ALA A 113 -7.28 7.15 -1.26
C ALA A 113 -7.93 8.31 -2.00
N GLY A 114 -9.04 8.05 -2.68
CA GLY A 114 -9.70 9.04 -3.50
C GLY A 114 -10.98 8.54 -4.13
N ASP A 115 -11.71 9.49 -4.71
CA ASP A 115 -12.96 9.20 -5.41
C ASP A 115 -12.68 8.84 -6.86
N VAL A 116 -13.27 7.74 -7.32
CA VAL A 116 -13.22 7.32 -8.72
C VAL A 116 -14.51 7.76 -9.42
N LEU A 117 -14.38 8.40 -10.58
CA LEU A 117 -15.45 9.08 -11.29
C LEU A 117 -15.63 8.47 -12.68
N PRO A 118 -16.87 8.43 -13.20
CA PRO A 118 -17.15 7.92 -14.55
C PRO A 118 -16.65 8.85 -15.65
#